data_AF-A0A8H4IWE3-F1
#
_entry.id   AF-A0A8H4IWE3-F1
#
_cell.length_a   1.000
_cell.length_b   1.000
_cell.length_c   1.000
_cell.angle_alpha   90.00
_cell.angle_beta   90.00
_cell.angle_gamma   90.00
#
_symmetry.space_group_name_H-M   'P 1'
#
loop_
_entity.id
_entity.type
_entity.pdbx_description
1 polymer ?
#
loop_
_entity_poly.entity_id
_entity_poly.type
_entity_poly.pdbx_seq_one_letter_code
_entity_poly.pdbx_strand_id
1 'polypeptide(L)'
;MKEALISPGPNVNIMIYPIPKPKVDQVFIEAIAIVTNSKNCVVTIFKPGNVELKDPMKGVMAHLETKERVKGVHVLVGLLTETWSLFDFWGARGMRVKYWGTGHENWELTTYAIPAEYVAAVALEPGAVGVLKFLGDRKSTFEIAEDMKAVYGIKPKLERLGSLEDVYKQRNAGGQQDLQSEVTYFFLTGKIALGECLDNRRYSEIN
;
A
#
# COMPACT_ATOMS: atom_id res chain seq x y z
N MET A 1 5.70 -4.04 -24.49
CA MET A 1 6.50 -3.69 -23.29
C MET A 1 7.16 -4.99 -22.86
N LYS A 2 8.50 -5.04 -22.71
CA LYS A 2 9.21 -6.31 -22.45
C LYS A 2 9.03 -6.71 -20.99
N GLU A 3 8.54 -7.92 -20.77
CA GLU A 3 8.40 -8.56 -19.46
C GLU A 3 9.77 -8.83 -18.84
N ALA A 4 9.95 -8.46 -17.57
CA ALA A 4 11.11 -8.85 -16.78
C ALA A 4 10.76 -10.10 -15.97
N LEU A 5 11.09 -11.27 -16.52
CA LEU A 5 11.03 -12.54 -15.81
C LEU A 5 12.23 -12.62 -14.85
N ILE A 6 12.02 -12.37 -13.57
CA ILE A 6 12.95 -12.79 -12.52
C ILE A 6 12.49 -14.18 -12.10
N SER A 7 13.33 -15.20 -12.32
CA SER A 7 13.03 -16.60 -11.99
C SER A 7 13.50 -16.95 -10.57
N PRO A 8 12.59 -17.23 -9.62
CA PRO A 8 12.95 -17.76 -8.31
C PRO A 8 12.58 -19.26 -8.24
N GLY A 9 13.55 -20.15 -8.42
CA GLY A 9 13.41 -21.58 -8.11
C GLY A 9 12.30 -22.35 -8.86
N PRO A 10 12.21 -23.68 -8.66
CA PRO A 10 11.38 -24.55 -9.51
C PRO A 10 9.86 -24.41 -9.34
N ASN A 11 9.34 -23.69 -8.32
CA ASN A 11 7.91 -23.69 -8.00
C ASN A 11 7.29 -22.32 -7.66
N VAL A 12 7.99 -21.20 -7.87
CA VAL A 12 7.46 -19.85 -7.56
C VAL A 12 7.30 -19.05 -8.85
N ASN A 13 6.07 -18.66 -9.20
CA ASN A 13 5.80 -17.71 -10.28
C ASN A 13 5.34 -16.38 -9.69
N ILE A 14 6.18 -15.36 -9.79
CA ILE A 14 5.82 -13.97 -9.46
C ILE A 14 5.21 -13.36 -10.72
N MET A 15 3.91 -13.10 -10.72
CA MET A 15 3.19 -12.55 -11.89
C MET A 15 2.70 -11.13 -11.62
N ILE A 16 3.21 -10.18 -12.41
CA ILE A 16 2.69 -8.81 -12.51
C ILE A 16 1.79 -8.77 -13.76
N TYR A 17 0.48 -8.54 -13.57
CA TYR A 17 -0.60 -8.68 -14.57
C TYR A 17 -0.39 -7.86 -15.87
N PRO A 18 -0.94 -8.29 -17.05
CA PRO A 18 -2.21 -9.02 -17.27
C PRO A 18 -2.13 -10.40 -17.98
N ILE A 19 -3.19 -11.22 -17.78
CA ILE A 19 -3.27 -12.71 -17.86
C ILE A 19 -3.23 -13.34 -19.28
N PRO A 20 -2.62 -14.54 -19.42
CA PRO A 20 -3.31 -15.74 -19.91
C PRO A 20 -3.34 -16.90 -18.88
N LYS A 21 -4.33 -17.80 -19.02
CA LYS A 21 -4.80 -18.80 -18.03
C LYS A 21 -3.67 -19.59 -17.33
N PRO A 22 -3.67 -19.69 -16.00
CA PRO A 22 -2.62 -20.42 -15.28
C PRO A 22 -2.86 -21.93 -15.25
N LYS A 23 -1.76 -22.70 -15.13
CA LYS A 23 -1.76 -24.16 -14.97
C LYS A 23 -1.92 -24.54 -13.49
N VAL A 24 -2.57 -25.68 -13.26
CA VAL A 24 -2.78 -26.31 -11.95
C VAL A 24 -1.40 -26.60 -11.33
N ASP A 25 -1.24 -26.33 -10.04
CA ASP A 25 -0.02 -26.55 -9.20
C ASP A 25 0.88 -25.33 -8.91
N GLN A 26 0.39 -24.09 -9.08
CA GLN A 26 1.15 -22.86 -8.77
C GLN A 26 0.68 -22.16 -7.48
N VAL A 27 1.63 -21.74 -6.64
CA VAL A 27 1.39 -20.73 -5.58
C VAL A 27 1.37 -19.36 -6.26
N PHE A 28 0.28 -18.62 -6.09
CA PHE A 28 0.14 -17.27 -6.63
C PHE A 28 0.46 -16.28 -5.53
N ILE A 29 1.47 -15.45 -5.77
CA ILE A 29 1.86 -14.39 -4.86
C ILE A 29 1.50 -13.09 -5.55
N GLU A 30 0.39 -12.52 -5.11
CA GLU A 30 0.00 -11.19 -5.52
C GLU A 30 0.57 -10.21 -4.49
N ALA A 31 1.61 -9.49 -4.88
CA ALA A 31 2.10 -8.34 -4.12
C ALA A 31 1.10 -7.19 -4.31
N ILE A 32 0.00 -7.24 -3.58
CA ILE A 32 -0.99 -6.19 -3.62
C ILE A 32 -0.72 -5.19 -2.50
N ALA A 33 -0.24 -3.99 -2.83
CA ALA A 33 -0.35 -2.86 -1.92
C ALA A 33 -1.85 -2.57 -1.61
N ILE A 34 -2.37 -3.22 -0.57
CA ILE A 34 -3.64 -2.92 0.10
C ILE A 34 -3.30 -2.31 1.45
N VAL A 35 -4.15 -1.38 1.83
CA VAL A 35 -4.02 -0.42 2.92
C VAL A 35 -5.24 -0.71 3.82
N THR A 36 -5.11 -1.03 5.12
CA THR A 36 -6.23 -1.60 5.95
C THR A 36 -6.40 -1.30 7.46
N ASN A 37 -7.50 -0.74 7.99
CA ASN A 37 -7.82 -0.72 9.46
C ASN A 37 -8.53 -1.98 10.03
N SER A 38 -8.16 -2.30 11.28
CA SER A 38 -8.62 -3.34 12.22
C SER A 38 -10.15 -3.39 12.41
N LYS A 39 -10.81 -4.51 12.74
CA LYS A 39 -10.42 -5.79 13.35
C LYS A 39 -11.12 -6.91 12.56
N ASN A 40 -10.41 -8.02 12.34
CA ASN A 40 -10.77 -9.19 11.51
C ASN A 40 -10.41 -9.06 10.03
N CYS A 41 -9.53 -9.97 9.59
CA CYS A 41 -9.15 -10.41 8.24
C CYS A 41 -9.43 -9.50 7.03
N VAL A 42 -8.35 -9.27 6.30
CA VAL A 42 -8.20 -8.33 5.20
C VAL A 42 -8.88 -8.83 3.92
N VAL A 43 -9.98 -8.17 3.56
CA VAL A 43 -10.34 -7.73 2.18
C VAL A 43 -11.58 -6.81 2.18
N THR A 44 -12.03 -6.42 3.37
CA THR A 44 -13.35 -5.84 3.67
C THR A 44 -13.30 -4.35 4.04
N ILE A 45 -12.30 -3.59 3.62
CA ILE A 45 -12.13 -2.20 4.12
C ILE A 45 -12.73 -1.16 3.18
N PHE A 46 -12.76 -1.49 1.90
CA PHE A 46 -13.62 -0.83 0.95
C PHE A 46 -14.83 -1.71 0.69
N LYS A 47 -16.03 -1.17 0.92
CA LYS A 47 -17.21 -1.71 0.22
C LYS A 47 -16.97 -1.59 -1.28
N PRO A 48 -17.48 -2.51 -2.11
CA PRO A 48 -17.51 -2.29 -3.56
C PRO A 48 -18.00 -0.87 -3.86
N GLY A 49 -17.30 -0.15 -4.73
CA GLY A 49 -17.57 1.25 -5.08
C GLY A 49 -16.93 2.32 -4.19
N ASN A 50 -16.22 1.99 -3.09
CA ASN A 50 -15.50 3.02 -2.32
C ASN A 50 -14.23 3.52 -3.05
N VAL A 51 -13.47 2.61 -3.66
CA VAL A 51 -12.35 2.92 -4.55
C VAL A 51 -12.47 1.96 -5.72
N GLU A 52 -13.08 2.41 -6.82
CA GLU A 52 -13.44 1.53 -7.94
C GLU A 52 -12.21 0.81 -8.52
N LEU A 53 -11.07 1.51 -8.57
CA LEU A 53 -9.80 0.95 -9.04
C LEU A 53 -9.32 -0.28 -8.24
N LYS A 54 -9.79 -0.44 -7.00
CA LYS A 54 -9.40 -1.54 -6.10
C LYS A 54 -10.42 -2.68 -6.06
N ASP A 55 -11.57 -2.54 -6.69
CA ASP A 55 -12.59 -3.60 -6.72
C ASP A 55 -12.14 -4.90 -7.45
N PRO A 56 -11.36 -4.85 -8.55
CA PRO A 56 -10.85 -6.06 -9.19
C PRO A 56 -10.06 -6.97 -8.23
N MET A 57 -9.27 -6.38 -7.33
CA MET A 57 -8.44 -7.12 -6.36
C MET A 57 -9.30 -7.91 -5.37
N LYS A 58 -10.47 -7.39 -4.98
CA LYS A 58 -11.44 -8.11 -4.16
C LYS A 58 -12.01 -9.31 -4.90
N GLY A 59 -12.27 -9.15 -6.20
CA GLY A 59 -12.71 -10.23 -7.07
C GLY A 59 -11.67 -11.37 -7.16
N VAL A 60 -10.38 -11.02 -7.23
CA VAL A 60 -9.29 -12.01 -7.21
C VAL A 60 -9.24 -12.75 -5.87
N MET A 61 -9.26 -12.05 -4.74
CA MET A 61 -9.27 -12.72 -3.42
C MET A 61 -10.48 -13.64 -3.27
N ALA A 62 -11.69 -13.15 -3.55
CA ALA A 62 -12.91 -13.96 -3.49
C ALA A 62 -12.82 -15.19 -4.42
N HIS A 63 -12.20 -15.05 -5.60
CA HIS A 63 -11.97 -16.18 -6.49
C HIS A 63 -11.00 -17.21 -5.91
N LEU A 64 -9.89 -16.77 -5.31
CA LEU A 64 -8.91 -17.65 -4.69
C LEU A 64 -9.48 -18.40 -3.49
N GLU A 65 -10.37 -17.78 -2.72
CA GLU A 65 -11.10 -18.43 -1.62
C GLU A 65 -11.98 -19.60 -2.11
N THR A 66 -12.45 -19.58 -3.36
CA THR A 66 -13.20 -20.72 -3.94
C THR A 66 -12.32 -21.91 -4.34
N LYS A 67 -10.99 -21.80 -4.26
CA LYS A 67 -10.07 -22.84 -4.73
C LYS A 67 -9.62 -23.74 -3.59
N GLU A 68 -9.77 -25.04 -3.78
CA GLU A 68 -9.28 -26.03 -2.80
C GLU A 68 -7.75 -26.19 -2.87
N ARG A 69 -7.22 -26.26 -4.09
CA ARG A 69 -5.81 -26.59 -4.39
C ARG A 69 -4.88 -25.38 -4.48
N VAL A 70 -5.43 -24.19 -4.63
CA VAL A 70 -4.65 -22.95 -4.71
C VAL A 70 -4.88 -22.18 -3.43
N LYS A 71 -3.80 -21.79 -2.76
CA LYS A 71 -3.85 -20.88 -1.62
C LYS A 71 -3.27 -19.54 -2.04
N GLY A 72 -3.97 -18.46 -1.70
CA GLY A 72 -3.53 -17.10 -1.93
C GLY A 72 -2.79 -16.55 -0.72
N VAL A 73 -1.77 -15.75 -0.99
CA VAL A 73 -1.20 -14.82 -0.01
C VAL A 73 -1.42 -13.40 -0.52
N HIS A 74 -1.98 -12.55 0.33
CA HIS A 74 -2.17 -11.13 0.07
C HIS A 74 -1.20 -10.36 0.97
N VAL A 75 -0.26 -9.65 0.37
CA VAL A 75 0.77 -8.91 1.11
C VAL A 75 0.44 -7.44 1.12
N LEU A 76 0.03 -6.93 2.28
CA LEU A 76 -0.38 -5.55 2.46
C LEU A 76 0.74 -4.67 2.95
N VAL A 77 0.78 -3.45 2.42
CA VAL A 77 1.81 -2.48 2.77
C VAL A 77 1.27 -1.06 2.86
N GLY A 78 2.02 -0.22 3.58
CA GLY A 78 1.76 1.21 3.64
C GLY A 78 1.93 1.90 2.29
N LEU A 79 1.71 3.22 2.27
CA LEU A 79 1.98 4.04 1.09
C LEU A 79 3.47 4.05 0.77
N LEU A 80 3.77 3.85 -0.51
CA LEU A 80 5.13 3.90 -1.02
C LEU A 80 5.59 5.35 -1.07
N THR A 81 6.60 5.70 -0.27
CA THR A 81 7.11 7.07 -0.15
C THR A 81 7.54 7.69 -1.48
N GLU A 82 8.04 6.86 -2.39
CA GLU A 82 8.45 7.25 -3.74
C GLU A 82 7.29 7.78 -4.59
N THR A 83 6.04 7.43 -4.25
CA THR A 83 4.84 7.93 -4.94
C THR A 83 4.42 9.32 -4.48
N TRP A 84 5.01 9.89 -3.42
CA TRP A 84 4.65 11.22 -2.92
C TRP A 84 4.84 12.34 -3.97
N SER A 85 5.81 12.22 -4.87
CA SER A 85 5.96 13.17 -5.98
C SER A 85 4.88 13.03 -7.05
N LEU A 86 4.28 11.84 -7.21
CA LEU A 86 3.19 11.60 -8.15
C LEU A 86 1.88 12.21 -7.66
N PHE A 87 1.70 12.29 -6.34
CA PHE A 87 0.52 12.88 -5.70
C PHE A 87 0.74 14.33 -5.25
N ASP A 88 1.80 14.99 -5.73
CA ASP A 88 2.13 16.39 -5.43
C ASP A 88 2.24 16.68 -3.91
N PHE A 89 2.57 15.67 -3.09
CA PHE A 89 2.93 15.87 -1.68
C PHE A 89 4.36 16.36 -1.54
N TRP A 90 5.25 15.97 -2.46
CA TRP A 90 6.63 16.41 -2.49
C TRP A 90 6.94 17.23 -3.75
N GLY A 91 7.31 18.50 -3.54
CA GLY A 91 7.84 19.38 -4.57
C GLY A 91 9.36 19.48 -4.49
N ALA A 92 10.06 18.71 -5.33
CA ALA A 92 11.53 18.75 -5.40
C ALA A 92 12.04 20.17 -5.69
N ARG A 93 11.33 20.92 -6.54
CA ARG A 93 11.62 22.33 -6.80
C ARG A 93 11.15 23.20 -5.63
N GLY A 94 12.11 23.59 -4.80
CA GLY A 94 11.89 24.44 -3.62
C GLY A 94 11.69 23.66 -2.33
N MET A 95 11.90 22.33 -2.34
CA MET A 95 11.95 21.47 -1.14
C MET A 95 10.73 21.65 -0.25
N ARG A 96 9.56 21.46 -0.86
CA ARG A 96 8.25 21.68 -0.22
C ARG A 96 7.55 20.36 0.04
N VAL A 97 7.04 20.20 1.26
CA VAL A 97 6.08 19.16 1.59
C VAL A 97 4.70 19.81 1.71
N LYS A 98 3.79 19.38 0.86
CA LYS A 98 2.38 19.77 0.88
C LYS A 98 1.58 18.76 1.70
N TYR A 99 0.60 19.22 2.47
CA TYR A 99 -0.21 18.34 3.30
C TYR A 99 -1.65 18.82 3.48
N TRP A 100 -2.55 17.88 3.70
CA TRP A 100 -3.94 18.14 4.08
C TRP A 100 -4.14 17.91 5.59
N GLY A 101 -5.19 18.50 6.14
CA GLY A 101 -5.54 18.32 7.55
C GLY A 101 -4.76 19.23 8.48
N THR A 102 -4.29 18.68 9.59
CA THR A 102 -3.55 19.39 10.64
C THR A 102 -2.03 19.24 10.48
N GLY A 103 -1.58 18.23 9.75
CA GLY A 103 -0.17 17.83 9.65
C GLY A 103 0.23 16.78 10.68
N HIS A 104 -0.64 16.47 11.64
CA HIS A 104 -0.46 15.44 12.66
C HIS A 104 -1.12 14.10 12.30
N GLU A 105 -1.85 14.05 11.19
CA GLU A 105 -2.40 12.81 10.66
C GLU A 105 -1.25 11.83 10.33
N ASN A 106 -1.43 10.57 10.73
CA ASN A 106 -0.42 9.54 10.52
C ASN A 106 -0.45 9.01 9.10
N TRP A 107 0.69 9.08 8.44
CA TRP A 107 1.01 8.30 7.27
C TRP A 107 1.53 6.94 7.70
N GLU A 108 1.03 5.90 7.08
CA GLU A 108 1.64 4.58 7.12
C GLU A 108 2.44 4.39 5.85
N LEU A 109 3.75 4.26 6.00
CA LEU A 109 4.72 4.40 4.93
C LEU A 109 5.59 3.16 4.79
N THR A 110 6.09 2.95 3.59
CA THR A 110 7.19 2.04 3.28
C THR A 110 7.91 2.52 2.01
N THR A 111 9.00 1.86 1.64
CA THR A 111 9.71 2.08 0.36
C THR A 111 9.39 0.96 -0.62
N TYR A 112 9.84 1.02 -1.87
CA TYR A 112 9.68 -0.10 -2.80
C TYR A 112 10.48 -1.35 -2.39
N ALA A 113 11.64 -1.17 -1.78
CA ALA A 113 12.56 -2.26 -1.46
C ALA A 113 11.98 -3.20 -0.40
N ILE A 114 11.45 -2.64 0.69
CA ILE A 114 10.99 -3.40 1.86
C ILE A 114 9.85 -4.39 1.52
N PRO A 115 8.75 -4.00 0.84
CA PRO A 115 7.72 -4.91 0.37
C PRO A 115 8.26 -6.01 -0.54
N ALA A 116 9.23 -5.71 -1.40
CA ALA A 116 9.80 -6.71 -2.31
C ALA A 116 10.55 -7.80 -1.54
N GLU A 117 11.29 -7.42 -0.50
CA GLU A 117 11.95 -8.36 0.41
C GLU A 117 10.93 -9.22 1.17
N TYR A 118 9.88 -8.62 1.73
CA TYR A 118 8.82 -9.38 2.39
C TYR A 118 8.11 -10.34 1.43
N VAL A 119 7.79 -9.89 0.21
CA VAL A 119 7.17 -10.74 -0.82
C VAL A 119 8.08 -11.91 -1.17
N ALA A 120 9.39 -11.69 -1.30
CA ALA A 120 10.36 -12.75 -1.56
C ALA A 120 10.44 -13.75 -0.39
N ALA A 121 10.46 -13.28 0.86
CA ALA A 121 10.50 -14.15 2.03
C ALA A 121 9.21 -14.96 2.18
N VAL A 122 8.05 -14.32 2.02
CA VAL A 122 6.73 -14.95 2.00
C VAL A 122 6.65 -16.02 0.91
N ALA A 123 7.24 -15.77 -0.26
CA ALA A 123 7.26 -16.72 -1.36
C ALA A 123 7.99 -18.03 -1.06
N LEU A 124 9.00 -17.94 -0.22
CA LEU A 124 9.82 -19.07 0.17
C LEU A 124 9.24 -19.82 1.38
N GLU A 125 8.20 -19.29 2.02
CA GLU A 125 7.57 -19.92 3.17
C GLU A 125 6.42 -20.85 2.74
N PRO A 126 6.56 -22.18 2.86
CA PRO A 126 5.56 -23.14 2.36
C PRO A 126 4.20 -23.04 3.04
N GLY A 127 4.14 -22.46 4.24
CA GLY A 127 2.92 -22.29 5.03
C GLY A 127 2.28 -20.91 4.94
N ALA A 128 2.85 -19.98 4.18
CA ALA A 128 2.27 -18.65 4.03
C ALA A 128 0.94 -18.73 3.26
N VAL A 129 -0.14 -18.33 3.91
CA VAL A 129 -1.50 -18.25 3.36
C VAL A 129 -2.26 -17.11 4.02
N GLY A 130 -3.28 -16.60 3.35
CA GLY A 130 -4.14 -15.55 3.89
C GLY A 130 -3.53 -14.18 3.69
N VAL A 131 -3.60 -13.32 4.70
CA VAL A 131 -3.17 -11.93 4.56
C VAL A 131 -2.13 -11.55 5.57
N LEU A 132 -1.04 -10.96 5.05
CA LEU A 132 0.11 -10.50 5.81
C LEU A 132 0.23 -8.98 5.67
N LYS A 133 0.58 -8.30 6.74
CA LYS A 133 0.68 -6.84 6.79
C LYS A 133 2.09 -6.42 7.20
N PHE A 134 2.72 -5.61 6.36
CA PHE A 134 4.04 -5.06 6.65
C PHE A 134 4.01 -3.55 6.56
N LEU A 135 4.54 -2.91 7.60
CA LEU A 135 4.66 -1.46 7.67
C LEU A 135 6.13 -1.09 7.84
N GLY A 136 6.60 -0.10 7.08
CA GLY A 136 7.92 0.47 7.31
C GLY A 136 7.89 1.39 8.53
N ASP A 137 7.01 2.40 8.49
CA ASP A 137 6.88 3.35 9.59
C ASP A 137 5.48 3.98 9.67
N ARG A 138 5.17 4.59 10.82
CA ARG A 138 3.99 5.43 11.03
C ARG A 138 4.43 6.82 11.48
N LYS A 139 4.24 7.81 10.62
CA LYS A 139 4.75 9.17 10.84
C LYS A 139 3.75 10.23 10.39
N SER A 140 3.66 11.31 11.14
CA SER A 140 2.99 12.52 10.72
C SER A 140 3.83 13.32 9.71
N THR A 141 3.20 14.27 9.02
CA THR A 141 3.91 15.16 8.08
C THR A 141 5.02 15.94 8.79
N PHE A 142 4.77 16.36 10.03
CA PHE A 142 5.75 17.11 10.83
C PHE A 142 6.93 16.25 11.26
N GLU A 143 6.69 15.01 11.67
CA GLU A 143 7.78 14.08 12.00
C GLU A 143 8.63 13.77 10.77
N ILE A 144 8.01 13.55 9.61
CA ILE A 144 8.75 13.34 8.34
C ILE A 144 9.63 14.55 8.03
N ALA A 145 9.13 15.77 8.22
CA ALA A 145 9.91 16.99 7.99
C ALA A 145 11.11 17.12 8.94
N GLU A 146 10.95 16.71 10.20
CA GLU A 146 12.06 16.69 11.16
C GLU A 146 13.04 15.54 10.88
N ASP A 147 12.56 14.38 10.42
CA ASP A 147 13.41 13.27 9.97
C ASP A 147 14.26 13.69 8.75
N MET A 148 13.67 14.40 7.78
CA MET A 148 14.41 14.98 6.65
C MET A 148 15.51 15.95 7.10
N LYS A 149 15.23 16.74 8.15
CA LYS A 149 16.21 17.67 8.72
C LYS A 149 17.32 16.92 9.44
N ALA A 150 16.98 15.89 10.22
CA ALA A 150 17.95 15.11 10.98
C ALA A 150 18.88 14.31 10.06
N VAL A 151 18.33 13.67 9.02
CA VAL A 151 19.09 12.78 8.14
C VAL A 151 19.84 13.55 7.06
N TYR A 152 19.20 14.55 6.43
CA TYR A 152 19.75 15.24 5.27
C TYR A 152 20.18 16.69 5.54
N GLY A 153 19.97 17.21 6.75
CA GLY A 153 20.17 18.63 7.05
C GLY A 153 19.14 19.54 6.38
N ILE A 154 18.07 18.96 5.83
CA ILE A 154 17.07 19.65 5.01
C ILE A 154 15.80 19.86 5.84
N LYS A 155 15.45 21.11 6.15
CA LYS A 155 14.12 21.42 6.69
C LYS A 155 13.20 21.85 5.54
N PRO A 156 12.29 20.98 5.06
CA PRO A 156 11.42 21.35 3.96
C PRO A 156 10.44 22.44 4.39
N LYS A 157 10.03 23.28 3.44
CA LYS A 157 8.92 24.21 3.68
C LYS A 157 7.61 23.42 3.69
N LEU A 158 6.82 23.60 4.73
CA LEU A 158 5.52 22.95 4.87
C LEU A 158 4.41 23.85 4.33
N GLU A 159 3.53 23.27 3.51
CA GLU A 159 2.42 23.98 2.88
C GLU A 159 1.12 23.23 3.11
N ARG A 160 0.21 23.83 3.86
CA ARG A 160 -1.12 23.28 4.11
C ARG A 160 -2.03 23.55 2.91
N LEU A 161 -2.51 22.49 2.27
CA LEU A 161 -3.42 22.55 1.12
C LEU A 161 -4.88 22.80 1.53
N GLY A 162 -5.26 22.37 2.74
CA GLY A 162 -6.61 22.53 3.28
C GLY A 162 -6.89 21.58 4.44
N SER A 163 -8.16 21.44 4.81
CA SER A 163 -8.62 20.50 5.83
C SER A 163 -8.93 19.11 5.25
N LEU A 164 -9.17 18.12 6.13
CA LEU A 164 -9.64 16.79 5.68
C LEU A 164 -11.06 16.86 5.07
N GLU A 165 -11.85 17.84 5.46
CA GLU A 165 -13.18 18.08 4.87
C GLU A 165 -13.07 18.64 3.44
N ASP A 166 -12.04 19.44 3.16
CA ASP A 166 -11.82 20.00 1.82
C ASP A 166 -11.46 18.89 0.83
N VAL A 167 -10.53 17.99 1.20
CA VAL A 167 -10.20 16.82 0.36
C VAL A 167 -11.38 15.84 0.25
N TYR A 168 -12.20 15.69 1.30
CA TYR A 168 -13.43 14.91 1.25
C TYR A 168 -14.43 15.44 0.22
N LYS A 169 -14.58 16.76 0.12
CA LYS A 169 -15.44 17.39 -0.89
C LYS A 169 -14.87 17.25 -2.30
N GLN A 170 -13.55 17.34 -2.44
CA GLN A 170 -12.87 17.22 -3.73
C GLN A 170 -13.04 15.84 -4.37
N ARG A 171 -13.12 14.76 -3.57
CA ARG A 171 -13.21 13.39 -4.09
C ARG A 171 -14.40 13.12 -5.02
N ASN A 172 -15.46 13.91 -4.96
CA ASN A 172 -16.64 13.79 -5.82
C ASN A 172 -16.95 15.09 -6.60
N ALA A 173 -16.02 16.05 -6.62
CA ALA A 173 -16.22 17.30 -7.32
C ALA A 173 -16.34 17.04 -8.83
N GLY A 174 -17.49 17.39 -9.43
CA GLY A 174 -17.74 17.17 -10.86
C GLY A 174 -18.43 15.86 -11.22
N GLY A 175 -18.91 15.08 -10.24
CA GLY A 175 -19.72 13.88 -10.48
C GLY A 175 -18.94 12.63 -10.91
N GLN A 176 -17.61 12.70 -10.89
CA GLN A 176 -16.70 11.57 -11.04
C GLN A 176 -15.81 11.48 -9.79
N GLN A 177 -15.35 10.26 -9.47
CA GLN A 177 -14.43 10.05 -8.35
C GLN A 177 -13.03 10.59 -8.71
N ASP A 178 -12.57 11.60 -7.97
CA ASP A 178 -11.18 12.02 -8.03
C ASP A 178 -10.32 11.08 -7.17
N LEU A 179 -9.61 10.17 -7.85
CA LEU A 179 -8.84 9.11 -7.21
C LEU A 179 -7.77 9.65 -6.25
N GLN A 180 -7.14 10.77 -6.58
CA GLN A 180 -6.10 11.36 -5.73
C GLN A 180 -6.70 11.84 -4.40
N SER A 181 -7.79 12.60 -4.45
CA SER A 181 -8.48 13.09 -3.26
C SER A 181 -9.09 11.97 -2.44
N GLU A 182 -9.69 10.96 -3.09
CA GLU A 182 -10.25 9.79 -2.41
C GLU A 182 -9.16 9.02 -1.64
N VAL A 183 -8.07 8.67 -2.31
CA VAL A 183 -6.94 7.94 -1.71
C VAL A 183 -6.31 8.75 -0.58
N THR A 184 -6.06 10.05 -0.81
CA THR A 184 -5.52 10.96 0.20
C THR A 184 -6.40 11.01 1.45
N TYR A 185 -7.71 11.19 1.26
CA TYR A 185 -8.66 11.22 2.37
C TYR A 185 -8.64 9.91 3.17
N PHE A 186 -8.61 8.76 2.49
CA PHE A 186 -8.59 7.48 3.17
C PHE A 186 -7.32 7.24 3.99
N PHE A 187 -6.15 7.57 3.43
CA PHE A 187 -4.87 7.47 4.15
C PHE A 187 -4.89 8.34 5.42
N LEU A 188 -5.20 9.64 5.26
CA LEU A 188 -5.08 10.60 6.34
C LEU A 188 -6.14 10.44 7.44
N THR A 189 -7.30 9.87 7.11
CA THR A 189 -8.32 9.55 8.12
C THR A 189 -8.10 8.20 8.79
N GLY A 190 -7.07 7.45 8.40
CA GLY A 190 -6.80 6.11 8.91
C GLY A 190 -7.89 5.09 8.57
N LYS A 191 -8.79 5.40 7.62
CA LYS A 191 -9.81 4.45 7.13
C LYS A 191 -9.19 3.22 6.50
N ILE A 192 -7.96 3.38 6.02
CA ILE A 192 -7.12 2.31 5.50
C ILE A 192 -5.85 2.09 6.33
N ALA A 193 -5.72 2.53 7.58
CA ALA A 193 -4.47 2.29 8.32
C ALA A 193 -4.29 0.81 8.70
N LEU A 194 -3.26 0.07 8.25
CA LEU A 194 -2.86 -1.34 8.52
C LEU A 194 -3.17 -1.85 9.94
N GLY A 195 -3.14 -0.96 10.92
CA GLY A 195 -3.45 -1.21 12.32
C GLY A 195 -2.23 -1.66 13.11
N GLU A 196 -2.46 -2.22 14.30
CA GLU A 196 -1.39 -2.63 15.22
C GLU A 196 -0.95 -4.09 15.03
N CYS A 197 -1.80 -4.93 14.45
CA CYS A 197 -1.49 -6.33 14.19
C CYS A 197 -0.69 -6.44 12.88
N LEU A 198 0.62 -6.24 12.98
CA LEU A 198 1.57 -6.33 11.87
C LEU A 198 2.36 -7.64 11.91
N ASP A 199 2.74 -8.13 10.73
CA ASP A 199 3.50 -9.37 10.54
C ASP A 199 5.02 -9.14 10.44
N ASN A 200 5.50 -7.90 10.59
CA ASN A 200 6.93 -7.55 10.52
C ASN A 200 7.82 -8.49 11.36
N ARG A 201 7.38 -8.89 12.55
CA ARG A 201 8.16 -9.77 13.45
C ARG A 201 8.31 -11.21 12.96
N ARG A 202 7.46 -11.65 12.02
CA ARG A 202 7.55 -12.98 11.41
C ARG A 202 8.80 -13.12 10.53
N TYR A 203 9.28 -12.00 9.98
CA TYR A 203 10.48 -11.91 9.14
C TYR A 203 11.38 -10.81 9.71
N SER A 204 11.85 -11.01 10.94
CA SER A 204 12.61 -10.01 11.71
C SER A 204 14.00 -9.69 11.12
N GLU A 205 14.44 -10.47 10.15
CA GLU A 205 15.63 -10.23 9.36
C GLU A 205 15.49 -9.08 8.35
N ILE A 206 14.25 -8.71 7.99
CA ILE A 206 13.93 -7.61 7.07
C ILE A 206 13.64 -6.35 7.90
N ASN A 207 14.43 -5.29 7.68
CA ASN A 207 14.30 -3.99 8.37
C ASN A 207 14.11 -2.84 7.38
#